data_AF-A0A653LP50-F1
#
_entry.id   AF-A0A653LP50-F1
#
_cell.length_a   1.000
_cell.length_b   1.000
_cell.length_c   1.000
_cell.angle_alpha   90.00
_cell.angle_beta   90.00
_cell.angle_gamma   90.00
#
_symmetry.space_group_name_H-M   'P 1'
#
loop_
_entity.id
_entity.type
_entity.pdbx_description
1 polymer ?
#
loop_
_entity_poly.entity_id
_entity_poly.type
_entity_poly.pdbx_seq_one_letter_code
_entity_poly.pdbx_strand_id
1 'polypeptide(L)'
;MSATNWKYCQENSDLILSAGLQMLIKDKKKNFGTICEDCYGNYLITDKNENWSYTGEGKNLSNRMKQHSKERSSTFFKNYLKSNTLAKSLKLEDFEFRTINNSIGRKELEEFTIVNYPTNLNKFQKAKRDFFKAKANKKLWTQVQENYLQIIKDGEKQFKKSKHFEWFSAEINYGAGIYWIEHKKDGHIYIGESSDVLKRHATHSGRTYFSAVRRNLGETILGYKLQTIKGKKRYFSEKEDLNLTKYLNSCSIKTMPISFGRFELEEYLIRKHKPVLNRKENA
;
A
#
# COMPACT_ATOMS: atom_id res chain seq x y z
N MET A 1 -18.31 21.04 1.75
CA MET A 1 -17.85 19.92 0.90
C MET A 1 -18.29 18.62 1.55
N SER A 2 -18.83 17.66 0.79
CA SER A 2 -19.36 16.39 1.30
C SER A 2 -18.30 15.30 1.38
N ALA A 3 -18.51 14.30 2.24
CA ALA A 3 -17.71 13.08 2.36
C ALA A 3 -17.75 12.15 1.13
N THR A 4 -18.28 12.65 0.01
CA THR A 4 -18.41 11.94 -1.27
C THR A 4 -17.44 12.46 -2.34
N ASN A 5 -16.65 13.50 -2.01
CA ASN A 5 -15.71 14.15 -2.94
C ASN A 5 -14.26 13.79 -2.61
N TRP A 6 -13.45 13.50 -3.63
CA TRP A 6 -12.01 13.26 -3.52
C TRP A 6 -11.27 14.31 -2.68
N LYS A 7 -11.48 15.60 -2.96
CA LYS A 7 -10.81 16.71 -2.28
C LYS A 7 -11.08 16.69 -0.78
N TYR A 8 -12.35 16.51 -0.39
CA TYR A 8 -12.72 16.37 1.01
C TYR A 8 -11.99 15.20 1.67
N CYS A 9 -11.92 14.05 0.99
CA CYS A 9 -11.26 12.85 1.52
C CYS A 9 -9.75 13.06 1.72
N GLN A 10 -9.09 13.80 0.82
CA GLN A 10 -7.68 14.15 0.98
C GLN A 10 -7.46 15.10 2.17
N GLU A 11 -8.29 16.15 2.29
CA GLU A 11 -8.19 17.17 3.35
C GLU A 11 -8.57 16.63 4.74
N ASN A 12 -9.45 15.63 4.80
CA ASN A 12 -9.99 15.08 6.05
C ASN A 12 -9.56 13.62 6.30
N SER A 13 -8.47 13.18 5.69
CA SER A 13 -8.05 11.78 5.69
C SER A 13 -7.94 11.20 7.11
N ASP A 14 -7.26 11.88 8.04
CA ASP A 14 -7.09 11.39 9.41
C ASP A 14 -8.41 11.33 10.20
N LEU A 15 -9.35 12.25 9.94
CA LEU A 15 -10.68 12.19 10.54
C LEU A 15 -11.46 10.96 10.04
N ILE A 16 -11.39 10.68 8.74
CA ILE A 16 -12.00 9.50 8.12
C ILE A 16 -11.37 8.23 8.70
N LEU A 17 -10.04 8.16 8.75
CA LEU A 17 -9.29 7.00 9.24
C LEU A 17 -9.51 6.77 10.74
N SER A 18 -9.66 7.83 11.54
CA SER A 18 -10.08 7.75 12.94
C SER A 18 -11.45 7.07 13.07
N ALA A 19 -12.42 7.39 12.19
CA ALA A 19 -13.72 6.71 12.18
C ALA A 19 -13.58 5.21 11.82
N GLY A 20 -12.75 4.89 10.82
CA GLY A 20 -12.46 3.50 10.41
C GLY A 20 -11.79 2.69 11.53
N LEU A 21 -10.81 3.26 12.22
CA LEU A 21 -10.16 2.63 13.37
C LEU A 21 -11.15 2.36 14.50
N GLN A 22 -12.04 3.31 14.80
CA GLN A 22 -13.08 3.13 15.81
C GLN A 22 -14.07 2.03 15.45
N MET A 23 -14.34 1.80 14.16
CA MET A 23 -15.14 0.66 13.71
C MET A 23 -14.37 -0.65 13.89
N LEU A 24 -13.10 -0.70 13.47
CA LEU A 24 -12.25 -1.88 13.59
C LEU A 24 -12.06 -2.35 15.04
N ILE A 25 -11.82 -1.43 15.98
CA ILE A 25 -11.63 -1.77 17.41
C ILE A 25 -12.93 -2.28 18.04
N LYS A 26 -14.07 -1.75 17.61
CA LYS A 26 -15.40 -2.11 18.16
C LYS A 26 -16.03 -3.33 17.48
N ASP A 27 -15.44 -3.84 16.41
CA ASP A 27 -15.88 -5.09 15.79
C ASP A 27 -15.70 -6.27 16.76
N LYS A 28 -16.51 -7.30 16.55
CA LYS A 28 -16.50 -8.51 17.39
C LYS A 28 -15.16 -9.24 17.23
N LYS A 29 -14.50 -9.51 18.36
CA LYS A 29 -13.30 -10.38 18.39
C LYS A 29 -13.65 -11.79 17.92
N LYS A 30 -12.78 -12.38 17.10
CA LYS A 30 -12.91 -13.72 16.52
C LYS A 30 -11.63 -14.51 16.79
N ASN A 31 -11.78 -15.79 17.10
CA ASN A 31 -10.65 -16.70 17.22
C ASN A 31 -10.15 -17.12 15.83
N PHE A 32 -8.85 -17.43 15.73
CA PHE A 32 -8.33 -18.12 14.54
C PHE A 32 -9.07 -19.46 14.32
N GLY A 33 -9.29 -19.82 13.05
CA GLY A 33 -10.09 -20.98 12.67
C GLY A 33 -11.59 -20.68 12.46
N THR A 34 -12.05 -19.49 12.84
CA THR A 34 -13.40 -19.03 12.46
C THR A 34 -13.47 -18.59 11.00
N ILE A 35 -14.68 -18.66 10.42
CA ILE A 35 -14.91 -18.22 9.05
C ILE A 35 -14.71 -16.70 8.98
N CYS A 36 -13.85 -16.28 8.04
CA CYS A 36 -13.61 -14.89 7.70
C CYS A 36 -14.07 -14.65 6.25
N GLU A 37 -14.77 -13.54 6.03
CA GLU A 37 -15.30 -13.15 4.74
C GLU A 37 -14.19 -12.99 3.70
N ASP A 38 -14.48 -13.39 2.46
CA ASP A 38 -13.58 -13.16 1.33
C ASP A 38 -13.81 -11.76 0.76
N CYS A 39 -13.17 -10.78 1.39
CA CYS A 39 -13.26 -9.38 1.00
C CYS A 39 -11.93 -8.64 1.16
N TYR A 40 -11.89 -7.46 0.56
CA TYR A 40 -10.84 -6.46 0.78
C TYR A 40 -11.01 -5.84 2.17
N GLY A 41 -9.90 -5.54 2.86
CA GLY A 41 -10.03 -4.82 4.11
C GLY A 41 -8.80 -4.77 4.98
N ASN A 42 -9.04 -4.41 6.24
CA ASN A 42 -8.02 -4.35 7.29
C ASN A 42 -8.38 -5.28 8.45
N TYR A 43 -7.38 -5.64 9.22
CA TYR A 43 -7.53 -6.48 10.40
C TYR A 43 -6.69 -5.98 11.56
N LEU A 44 -7.15 -6.26 12.77
CA LEU A 44 -6.44 -6.02 14.02
C LEU A 44 -6.38 -7.33 14.79
N ILE A 45 -5.17 -7.79 15.12
CA ILE A 45 -4.90 -8.97 15.94
C ILE A 45 -4.44 -8.49 17.30
N THR A 46 -5.04 -9.02 18.37
CA THR A 46 -4.66 -8.73 19.75
C THR A 46 -4.61 -10.00 20.58
N ASP A 47 -3.80 -10.03 21.64
CA ASP A 47 -4.04 -10.99 22.72
C ASP A 47 -5.31 -10.59 23.51
N LYS A 48 -5.80 -11.48 24.37
CA LYS A 48 -7.02 -11.24 25.18
C LYS A 48 -6.94 -9.96 26.00
N ASN A 49 -5.75 -9.65 26.53
CA ASN A 49 -5.49 -8.48 27.37
C ASN A 49 -5.09 -7.22 26.58
N GLU A 50 -5.00 -7.31 25.25
CA GLU A 50 -4.58 -6.23 24.35
C GLU A 50 -3.18 -5.63 24.67
N ASN A 51 -2.33 -6.39 25.35
CA ASN A 51 -0.93 -6.05 25.60
C ASN A 51 -0.08 -6.18 24.32
N TRP A 52 -0.49 -7.05 23.41
CA TRP A 52 0.17 -7.34 22.15
C TRP A 52 -0.80 -7.08 21.02
N SER A 53 -0.41 -6.25 20.06
CA SER A 53 -1.26 -6.03 18.89
C SER A 53 -0.50 -5.85 17.59
N TYR A 54 -1.18 -6.26 16.51
CA TYR A 54 -0.70 -6.20 15.15
C TYR A 54 -1.84 -5.81 14.21
N THR A 55 -1.58 -4.91 13.27
CA THR A 55 -2.54 -4.53 12.24
C THR A 55 -1.99 -4.78 10.84
N GLY A 56 -2.88 -4.96 9.88
CA GLY A 56 -2.50 -5.04 8.48
C GLY A 56 -3.68 -4.90 7.53
N GLU A 57 -3.39 -5.04 6.24
CA GLU A 57 -4.38 -5.05 5.16
C GLU A 57 -4.35 -6.35 4.35
N GLY A 58 -5.41 -6.57 3.57
CA GLY A 58 -5.44 -7.64 2.59
C GLY A 58 -6.47 -7.40 1.49
N LYS A 59 -6.13 -7.86 0.28
CA LYS A 59 -7.09 -7.99 -0.83
C LYS A 59 -8.09 -9.14 -0.63
N ASN A 60 -7.75 -10.09 0.26
CA ASN A 60 -8.57 -11.21 0.66
C ASN A 60 -8.30 -11.49 2.14
N LEU A 61 -9.21 -11.02 3.00
CA LEU A 61 -9.09 -11.16 4.46
C LEU A 61 -9.12 -12.62 4.90
N SER A 62 -9.95 -13.47 4.29
CA SER A 62 -10.01 -14.90 4.59
C SER A 62 -8.64 -15.59 4.45
N ASN A 63 -7.96 -15.36 3.33
CA ASN A 63 -6.62 -15.90 3.06
C ASN A 63 -5.56 -15.32 3.99
N ARG A 64 -5.65 -14.02 4.32
CA ARG A 64 -4.76 -13.40 5.32
C ARG A 64 -4.94 -14.00 6.70
N MET A 65 -6.17 -14.24 7.15
CA MET A 65 -6.43 -14.83 8.47
C MET A 65 -5.96 -16.28 8.53
N LYS A 66 -6.18 -17.08 7.47
CA LYS A 66 -5.62 -18.43 7.32
C LYS A 66 -4.09 -18.45 7.33
N GLN A 67 -3.44 -17.41 6.81
CA GLN A 67 -1.98 -17.28 6.85
C GLN A 67 -1.49 -17.01 8.28
N HIS A 68 -2.19 -16.13 9.02
CA HIS A 68 -1.85 -15.78 10.40
C HIS A 68 -2.23 -16.86 11.42
N SER A 69 -3.15 -17.77 11.07
CA SER A 69 -3.51 -18.93 11.91
C SER A 69 -2.47 -20.07 11.90
N LYS A 70 -1.29 -19.86 11.30
CA LYS A 70 -0.21 -20.85 11.26
C LYS A 70 1.10 -20.19 11.67
N GLU A 71 1.77 -20.73 12.68
CA GLU A 71 3.03 -20.17 13.20
C GLU A 71 4.09 -19.96 12.12
N ARG A 72 4.24 -20.94 11.22
CA ARG A 72 5.23 -20.90 10.12
C ARG A 72 4.99 -19.74 9.15
N SER A 73 3.77 -19.22 9.01
CA SER A 73 3.45 -18.13 8.09
C SER A 73 2.98 -16.85 8.76
N SER A 74 2.70 -16.88 10.06
CA SER A 74 2.22 -15.75 10.84
C SER A 74 3.32 -14.73 11.12
N THR A 75 3.24 -13.58 10.46
CA THR A 75 4.22 -12.49 10.65
C THR A 75 4.11 -11.91 12.05
N PHE A 76 2.90 -11.73 12.57
CA PHE A 76 2.71 -11.14 13.90
C PHE A 76 3.25 -12.07 14.99
N PHE A 77 2.96 -13.37 14.89
CA PHE A 77 3.38 -14.33 15.91
C PHE A 77 4.90 -14.51 15.91
N LYS A 78 5.53 -14.54 14.73
CA LYS A 78 7.00 -14.50 14.62
C LYS A 78 7.60 -13.22 15.21
N ASN A 79 6.90 -12.09 15.12
CA ASN A 79 7.36 -10.85 15.74
C ASN A 79 7.22 -10.90 17.26
N TYR A 80 6.13 -11.50 17.77
CA TYR A 80 5.89 -11.77 19.18
C TYR A 80 6.94 -12.72 19.76
N LEU A 81 7.24 -13.86 19.13
CA LEU A 81 8.29 -14.77 19.59
C LEU A 81 9.69 -14.14 19.63
N LYS A 82 9.91 -13.07 18.85
CA LYS A 82 11.14 -12.28 18.83
C LYS A 82 11.10 -11.09 19.79
N SER A 83 9.97 -10.79 20.41
CA SER A 83 9.89 -9.80 21.49
C SER A 83 10.46 -10.42 22.78
N ASN A 84 10.61 -9.60 23.84
CA ASN A 84 11.37 -9.92 25.06
C ASN A 84 11.06 -11.31 25.65
N THR A 85 12.02 -11.94 26.36
CA THR A 85 11.89 -13.29 26.93
C THR A 85 10.69 -13.49 27.86
N LEU A 86 10.24 -12.43 28.55
CA LEU A 86 9.01 -12.44 29.38
C LEU A 86 7.73 -12.54 28.55
N ALA A 87 7.79 -12.21 27.25
CA ALA A 87 6.67 -12.18 26.32
C ALA A 87 6.53 -13.50 25.54
N LYS A 88 6.80 -14.66 26.15
CA LYS A 88 6.78 -15.97 25.45
C LYS A 88 5.80 -16.97 26.06
N SER A 89 4.85 -16.51 26.87
CA SER A 89 3.85 -17.36 27.52
C SER A 89 2.61 -17.62 26.68
N LEU A 90 2.32 -16.77 25.68
CA LEU A 90 1.12 -16.89 24.85
C LEU A 90 1.36 -17.82 23.66
N LYS A 91 0.37 -18.67 23.40
CA LYS A 91 0.28 -19.48 22.20
C LYS A 91 -0.49 -18.74 21.12
N LEU A 92 -0.49 -19.27 19.91
CA LEU A 92 -1.22 -18.65 18.81
C LEU A 92 -2.73 -18.59 19.08
N GLU A 93 -3.29 -19.59 19.77
CA GLU A 93 -4.71 -19.61 20.19
C GLU A 93 -5.09 -18.55 21.22
N ASP A 94 -4.12 -17.89 21.87
CA ASP A 94 -4.38 -16.80 22.81
C ASP A 94 -4.60 -15.44 22.11
N PHE A 95 -4.44 -15.42 20.79
CA PHE A 95 -4.68 -14.24 19.96
C PHE A 95 -6.03 -14.33 19.24
N GLU A 96 -6.68 -13.18 19.18
CA GLU A 96 -7.95 -12.96 18.52
C GLU A 96 -7.78 -11.91 17.42
N PHE A 97 -8.69 -11.88 16.46
CA PHE A 97 -8.67 -10.89 15.41
C PHE A 97 -10.03 -10.19 15.25
N ARG A 98 -9.98 -8.97 14.73
CA ARG A 98 -11.10 -8.16 14.27
C ARG A 98 -10.87 -7.79 12.81
N THR A 99 -11.93 -7.53 12.07
CA THR A 99 -11.85 -7.21 10.63
C THR A 99 -12.74 -6.04 10.28
N ILE A 100 -12.37 -5.30 9.25
CA ILE A 100 -13.24 -4.30 8.64
C ILE A 100 -13.10 -4.39 7.12
N ASN A 101 -14.24 -4.52 6.43
CA ASN A 101 -14.30 -4.51 4.97
C ASN A 101 -14.18 -3.08 4.46
N ASN A 102 -13.25 -2.85 3.54
CA ASN A 102 -12.93 -1.53 3.02
C ASN A 102 -12.81 -1.56 1.48
N SER A 103 -13.65 -0.77 0.83
CA SER A 103 -13.60 -0.47 -0.61
C SER A 103 -12.60 0.63 -0.97
N ILE A 104 -12.19 1.45 0.00
CA ILE A 104 -11.17 2.51 -0.18
C ILE A 104 -10.41 2.80 1.12
N GLY A 105 -9.14 3.18 1.00
CA GLY A 105 -8.33 3.67 2.13
C GLY A 105 -7.66 2.55 2.94
N ARG A 106 -7.52 1.34 2.36
CA ARG A 106 -6.96 0.18 3.09
C ARG A 106 -5.57 0.44 3.61
N LYS A 107 -4.73 0.97 2.74
CA LYS A 107 -3.33 1.21 3.05
C LYS A 107 -3.16 2.30 4.10
N GLU A 108 -3.95 3.35 3.96
CA GLU A 108 -3.93 4.46 4.90
C GLU A 108 -4.47 4.06 6.26
N LEU A 109 -5.48 3.18 6.34
CA LEU A 109 -5.99 2.67 7.62
C LEU A 109 -4.98 1.79 8.34
N GLU A 110 -4.21 0.97 7.62
CA GLU A 110 -3.08 0.23 8.20
C GLU A 110 -2.07 1.22 8.83
N GLU A 111 -1.59 2.20 8.05
CA GLU A 111 -0.61 3.18 8.50
C GLU A 111 -1.11 4.03 9.67
N PHE A 112 -2.37 4.44 9.62
CA PHE A 112 -3.01 5.20 10.69
C PHE A 112 -3.15 4.39 11.97
N THR A 113 -3.57 3.13 11.87
CA THR A 113 -3.71 2.22 13.02
C THR A 113 -2.34 1.95 13.66
N ILE A 114 -1.27 1.85 12.86
CA ILE A 114 0.08 1.62 13.39
C ILE A 114 0.51 2.74 14.35
N VAL A 115 0.10 3.96 14.07
CA VAL A 115 0.46 5.15 14.85
C VAL A 115 -0.53 5.43 15.98
N ASN A 116 -1.82 5.18 15.75
CA ASN A 116 -2.91 5.60 16.64
C ASN A 116 -3.52 4.47 17.50
N TYR A 117 -2.98 3.26 17.42
CA TYR A 117 -3.29 2.11 18.28
C TYR A 117 -1.98 1.41 18.68
N PRO A 118 -1.85 0.81 19.89
CA PRO A 118 -0.60 0.23 20.42
C PRO A 118 -0.12 -1.05 19.69
N THR A 119 0.13 -0.97 18.39
CA THR A 119 0.54 -2.06 17.48
C THR A 119 2.02 -2.44 17.61
N ASN A 120 2.41 -2.80 18.83
CA ASN A 120 3.79 -3.12 19.20
C ASN A 120 4.41 -4.31 18.45
N LEU A 121 3.64 -5.11 17.72
CA LEU A 121 4.14 -6.19 16.86
C LEU A 121 4.37 -5.78 15.39
N ASN A 122 3.92 -4.60 14.96
CA ASN A 122 4.24 -4.05 13.64
C ASN A 122 5.69 -3.57 13.61
N LYS A 123 6.48 -4.07 12.62
CA LYS A 123 7.88 -3.65 12.40
C LYS A 123 8.08 -2.77 11.17
N PHE A 124 7.13 -2.80 10.24
CA PHE A 124 7.13 -2.02 9.01
C PHE A 124 6.10 -0.89 9.09
N GLN A 125 6.17 0.07 8.17
CA GLN A 125 5.24 1.21 8.08
C GLN A 125 5.17 2.09 9.34
N LYS A 126 6.21 2.06 10.17
CA LYS A 126 6.36 2.98 11.30
C LYS A 126 6.59 4.41 10.79
N ALA A 127 6.07 5.40 11.53
CA ALA A 127 6.25 6.83 11.26
C ALA A 127 5.84 7.27 9.84
N LYS A 128 4.77 6.67 9.30
CA LYS A 128 4.17 7.06 8.02
C LYS A 128 3.03 8.07 8.16
N ARG A 129 2.56 8.29 9.39
CA ARG A 129 1.55 9.25 9.78
C ARG A 129 1.87 9.82 11.15
N ASP A 130 1.18 10.90 11.49
CA ASP A 130 1.24 11.53 12.80
C ASP A 130 0.14 11.00 13.74
N PHE A 131 0.33 11.24 15.03
CA PHE A 131 -0.68 10.94 16.04
C PHE A 131 -1.86 11.90 15.93
N PHE A 132 -3.07 11.39 16.06
CA PHE A 132 -4.31 12.12 15.83
C PHE A 132 -5.32 11.89 16.95
N LYS A 133 -5.83 12.98 17.55
CA LYS A 133 -6.67 12.93 18.77
C LYS A 133 -8.16 13.20 18.54
N ALA A 134 -8.59 13.62 17.35
CA ALA A 134 -9.98 14.04 17.17
C ALA A 134 -10.94 12.84 17.14
N LYS A 135 -12.10 13.01 17.79
CA LYS A 135 -13.18 12.03 17.76
C LYS A 135 -13.91 12.12 16.43
N ALA A 136 -14.00 11.00 15.72
CA ALA A 136 -14.71 10.94 14.45
C ALA A 136 -16.08 10.27 14.59
N ASN A 137 -17.03 10.70 13.77
CA ASN A 137 -18.34 10.08 13.67
C ASN A 137 -18.23 8.80 12.81
N LYS A 138 -18.66 7.64 13.34
CA LYS A 138 -18.65 6.37 12.58
C LYS A 138 -19.40 6.45 11.25
N LYS A 139 -20.45 7.28 11.17
CA LYS A 139 -21.21 7.52 9.92
C LYS A 139 -20.30 8.03 8.80
N LEU A 140 -19.23 8.76 9.12
CA LEU A 140 -18.28 9.28 8.14
C LEU A 140 -17.58 8.15 7.38
N TRP A 141 -17.12 7.11 8.08
CA TRP A 141 -16.48 5.97 7.44
C TRP A 141 -17.45 5.26 6.50
N THR A 142 -18.66 4.94 6.98
CA THR A 142 -19.70 4.30 6.18
C THR A 142 -20.02 5.11 4.92
N GLN A 143 -20.23 6.42 5.05
CA GLN A 143 -20.50 7.31 3.90
C GLN A 143 -19.37 7.28 2.87
N VAL A 144 -18.11 7.32 3.29
CA VAL A 144 -16.95 7.25 2.39
C VAL A 144 -16.90 5.90 1.68
N GLN A 145 -17.10 4.79 2.41
CA GLN A 145 -17.08 3.45 1.85
C GLN A 145 -18.22 3.22 0.84
N GLU A 146 -19.42 3.74 1.11
CA GLU A 146 -20.57 3.66 0.19
C GLU A 146 -20.36 4.47 -1.11
N ASN A 147 -19.60 5.57 -1.04
CA ASN A 147 -19.37 6.47 -2.17
C ASN A 147 -18.01 6.26 -2.85
N TYR A 148 -17.32 5.16 -2.57
CA TYR A 148 -15.94 4.94 -3.02
C TYR A 148 -15.76 5.07 -4.54
N LEU A 149 -16.69 4.55 -5.35
CA LEU A 149 -16.59 4.63 -6.82
C LEU A 149 -16.61 6.08 -7.32
N GLN A 150 -17.46 6.93 -6.73
CA GLN A 150 -17.52 8.34 -7.09
C GLN A 150 -16.23 9.05 -6.68
N ILE A 151 -15.74 8.76 -5.47
CA ILE A 151 -14.47 9.30 -4.94
C ILE A 151 -13.30 8.93 -5.86
N ILE A 152 -13.19 7.67 -6.28
CA ILE A 152 -12.13 7.18 -7.20
C ILE A 152 -12.24 7.84 -8.58
N LYS A 153 -13.45 7.96 -9.15
CA LYS A 153 -13.66 8.67 -10.43
C LYS A 153 -13.25 10.13 -10.34
N ASP A 154 -13.52 10.79 -9.22
CA ASP A 154 -13.07 12.17 -9.01
C ASP A 154 -11.55 12.24 -8.80
N GLY A 155 -10.95 11.26 -8.12
CA GLY A 155 -9.50 11.08 -8.02
C GLY A 155 -8.83 10.95 -9.39
N GLU A 156 -9.42 10.15 -10.31
CA GLU A 156 -8.96 10.06 -11.70
C GLU A 156 -9.01 11.43 -12.41
N LYS A 157 -10.09 12.19 -12.25
CA LYS A 157 -10.20 13.54 -12.86
C LYS A 157 -9.15 14.49 -12.32
N GLN A 158 -8.83 14.43 -11.03
CA GLN A 158 -7.74 15.22 -10.45
C GLN A 158 -6.38 14.75 -10.94
N PHE A 159 -6.18 13.44 -11.01
CA PHE A 159 -4.96 12.84 -11.52
C PHE A 159 -4.68 13.32 -12.95
N LYS A 160 -5.68 13.32 -13.85
CA LYS A 160 -5.52 13.82 -15.23
C LYS A 160 -4.94 15.23 -15.31
N LYS A 161 -5.22 16.10 -14.34
CA LYS A 161 -4.73 17.48 -14.27
C LYS A 161 -3.30 17.61 -13.74
N SER A 162 -2.71 16.55 -13.17
CA SER A 162 -1.35 16.61 -12.65
C SER A 162 -0.34 16.87 -13.78
N LYS A 163 0.71 17.64 -13.46
CA LYS A 163 1.77 17.98 -14.41
C LYS A 163 2.56 16.74 -14.82
N HIS A 164 2.99 16.72 -16.08
CA HIS A 164 3.96 15.75 -16.60
C HIS A 164 5.34 16.39 -16.62
N PHE A 165 6.36 15.60 -16.32
CA PHE A 165 7.75 16.01 -16.36
C PHE A 165 8.57 14.99 -17.14
N GLU A 166 9.60 15.43 -17.84
CA GLU A 166 10.62 14.51 -18.37
C GLU A 166 11.32 13.80 -17.21
N TRP A 167 11.64 12.52 -17.38
CA TRP A 167 12.00 11.63 -16.27
C TRP A 167 13.13 12.17 -15.37
N PHE A 168 14.25 12.64 -15.96
CA PHE A 168 15.43 13.04 -15.20
C PHE A 168 15.42 14.51 -14.75
N SER A 169 14.55 15.35 -15.32
CA SER A 169 14.37 16.75 -14.92
C SER A 169 13.09 16.94 -14.11
N ALA A 170 12.52 15.86 -13.57
CA ALA A 170 11.25 15.91 -12.86
C ALA A 170 11.37 16.55 -11.48
N GLU A 171 10.56 17.59 -11.25
CA GLU A 171 10.38 18.21 -9.95
C GLU A 171 9.28 17.47 -9.18
N ILE A 172 9.69 16.48 -8.39
CA ILE A 172 8.75 15.60 -7.66
C ILE A 172 8.67 16.03 -6.20
N ASN A 173 7.45 16.30 -5.74
CA ASN A 173 7.18 16.55 -4.33
C ASN A 173 7.36 15.27 -3.50
N TYR A 174 7.87 15.43 -2.28
CA TYR A 174 7.92 14.32 -1.32
C TYR A 174 6.51 13.94 -0.83
N GLY A 175 6.38 12.71 -0.33
CA GLY A 175 5.15 12.24 0.32
C GLY A 175 4.47 11.06 -0.37
N ALA A 176 3.42 10.55 0.28
CA ALA A 176 2.66 9.42 -0.22
C ALA A 176 1.85 9.81 -1.46
N GLY A 177 1.73 8.89 -2.41
CA GLY A 177 1.01 9.16 -3.65
C GLY A 177 1.17 8.07 -4.69
N ILE A 178 0.71 8.39 -5.89
CA ILE A 178 0.87 7.56 -7.08
C ILE A 178 1.76 8.25 -8.11
N TYR A 179 2.38 7.44 -8.96
CA TYR A 179 3.18 7.89 -10.09
C TYR A 179 2.85 7.08 -11.35
N TRP A 180 2.98 7.74 -12.49
CA TRP A 180 2.63 7.25 -13.81
C TRP A 180 3.78 7.52 -14.75
N ILE A 181 4.18 6.49 -15.50
CA ILE A 181 5.36 6.50 -16.36
C ILE A 181 4.92 6.27 -17.79
N GLU A 182 5.24 7.21 -18.67
CA GLU A 182 5.05 7.07 -20.12
C GLU A 182 6.39 7.07 -20.81
N HIS A 183 6.48 6.39 -21.95
CA HIS A 183 7.61 6.43 -22.87
C HIS A 183 7.14 7.05 -24.18
N LYS A 184 7.99 7.86 -24.80
CA LYS A 184 7.65 8.62 -26.02
C LYS A 184 7.17 7.75 -27.19
N LYS A 185 7.62 6.49 -27.26
CA LYS A 185 7.24 5.54 -28.33
C LYS A 185 6.35 4.40 -27.85
N ASP A 186 6.66 3.84 -26.69
CA ASP A 186 5.97 2.64 -26.19
C ASP A 186 4.72 2.98 -25.36
N GLY A 187 4.40 4.27 -25.23
CA GLY A 187 3.19 4.76 -24.57
C GLY A 187 3.24 4.52 -23.06
N HIS A 188 2.14 4.02 -22.51
CA HIS A 188 1.97 3.92 -21.07
C HIS A 188 2.67 2.68 -20.47
N ILE A 189 3.75 2.94 -19.72
CA ILE A 189 4.66 1.90 -19.22
C ILE A 189 4.20 1.33 -17.90
N TYR A 190 3.92 2.19 -16.91
CA TYR A 190 3.74 1.75 -15.54
C TYR A 190 2.98 2.76 -14.69
N ILE A 191 2.15 2.24 -13.77
CA ILE A 191 1.59 2.99 -12.63
C ILE A 191 2.08 2.32 -11.35
N GLY A 192 2.47 3.13 -10.36
CA GLY A 192 2.82 2.66 -9.03
C GLY A 192 2.33 3.57 -7.91
N GLU A 193 2.16 3.01 -6.72
CA GLU A 193 2.06 3.78 -5.47
C GLU A 193 3.38 3.82 -4.69
N SER A 194 3.50 4.80 -3.79
CA SER A 194 4.55 4.81 -2.79
C SER A 194 4.12 5.60 -1.56
N SER A 195 4.68 5.25 -0.38
CA SER A 195 4.65 6.13 0.81
C SER A 195 5.52 7.39 0.65
N ASP A 196 6.38 7.41 -0.36
CA ASP A 196 7.27 8.53 -0.71
C ASP A 196 7.60 8.44 -2.20
N VAL A 197 6.91 9.21 -3.04
CA VAL A 197 7.06 9.15 -4.51
C VAL A 197 8.41 9.71 -4.98
N LEU A 198 8.96 10.70 -4.29
CA LEU A 198 10.28 11.26 -4.57
C LEU A 198 11.38 10.20 -4.36
N LYS A 199 11.40 9.54 -3.19
CA LYS A 199 12.37 8.47 -2.93
C LYS A 199 12.20 7.29 -3.88
N ARG A 200 10.96 6.99 -4.27
CA ARG A 200 10.64 5.92 -5.22
C ARG A 200 11.19 6.24 -6.62
N HIS A 201 10.96 7.46 -7.11
CA HIS A 201 11.53 7.92 -8.38
C HIS A 201 13.05 7.90 -8.35
N ALA A 202 13.71 8.45 -7.32
CA ALA A 202 15.17 8.39 -7.18
C ALA A 202 15.71 6.95 -7.22
N THR A 203 15.01 6.02 -6.57
CA THR A 203 15.33 4.58 -6.62
C THR A 203 15.24 4.03 -8.05
N HIS A 204 14.17 4.38 -8.77
CA HIS A 204 13.96 3.97 -10.15
C HIS A 204 14.90 4.61 -11.15
N SER A 205 15.41 5.82 -10.86
CA SER A 205 16.39 6.51 -11.68
C SER A 205 17.81 5.96 -11.50
N GLY A 206 18.16 5.44 -10.33
CA GLY A 206 19.55 5.07 -10.01
C GLY A 206 19.88 3.57 -9.94
N ARG A 207 19.04 2.72 -9.30
CA ARG A 207 19.49 1.39 -8.85
C ARG A 207 18.54 0.26 -9.26
N THR A 208 18.97 -0.62 -10.17
CA THR A 208 18.20 -1.80 -10.60
C THR A 208 17.84 -2.76 -9.47
N TYR A 209 18.77 -2.98 -8.53
CA TYR A 209 18.56 -3.91 -7.42
C TYR A 209 17.29 -3.61 -6.60
N PHE A 210 16.99 -2.32 -6.38
CA PHE A 210 15.82 -1.87 -5.61
C PHE A 210 14.64 -1.43 -6.50
N SER A 211 14.84 -1.34 -7.81
CA SER A 211 13.85 -0.83 -8.75
C SER A 211 13.08 -1.95 -9.45
N ALA A 212 11.83 -2.17 -9.06
CA ALA A 212 10.93 -3.09 -9.78
C ALA A 212 10.69 -2.64 -11.22
N VAL A 213 10.54 -1.33 -11.45
CA VAL A 213 10.38 -0.74 -12.79
C VAL A 213 11.57 -1.10 -13.69
N ARG A 214 12.81 -0.85 -13.26
CA ARG A 214 14.01 -1.16 -14.06
C ARG A 214 14.12 -2.64 -14.39
N ARG A 215 13.85 -3.52 -13.43
CA ARG A 215 13.87 -4.98 -13.65
C ARG A 215 12.83 -5.42 -14.68
N ASN A 216 11.59 -4.97 -14.51
CA ASN A 216 10.51 -5.31 -15.44
C ASN A 216 10.78 -4.74 -16.83
N LEU A 217 11.29 -3.51 -16.92
CA LEU A 217 11.67 -2.86 -18.18
C LEU A 217 12.75 -3.66 -18.90
N GLY A 218 13.82 -4.04 -18.19
CA GLY A 218 14.92 -4.82 -18.76
C GLY A 218 14.46 -6.18 -19.27
N GLU A 219 13.70 -6.94 -18.48
CA GLU A 219 13.24 -8.26 -18.89
C GLU A 219 12.15 -8.22 -19.96
N THR A 220 11.22 -7.27 -19.87
CA THR A 220 10.00 -7.27 -20.68
C THR A 220 10.12 -6.46 -21.97
N ILE A 221 10.77 -5.29 -21.89
CA ILE A 221 10.84 -4.35 -23.02
C ILE A 221 12.16 -4.52 -23.76
N LEU A 222 13.28 -4.67 -23.03
CA LEU A 222 14.61 -4.80 -23.63
C LEU A 222 15.07 -6.26 -23.83
N GLY A 223 14.33 -7.24 -23.31
CA GLY A 223 14.62 -8.67 -23.49
C GLY A 223 15.85 -9.18 -22.75
N TYR A 224 16.35 -8.46 -21.76
CA TYR A 224 17.49 -8.86 -20.93
C TYR A 224 17.12 -9.94 -19.92
N LYS A 225 18.12 -10.62 -19.36
CA LYS A 225 17.92 -11.63 -18.32
C LYS A 225 18.56 -11.17 -17.02
N LEU A 226 17.79 -11.19 -15.93
CA LEU A 226 18.34 -10.86 -14.61
C LEU A 226 19.46 -11.85 -14.23
N GLN A 227 20.60 -11.28 -13.88
CA GLN A 227 21.78 -11.99 -13.39
C GLN A 227 21.69 -12.18 -11.88
N THR A 228 22.35 -13.24 -11.40
CA THR A 228 22.44 -13.57 -9.98
C THR A 228 23.80 -13.19 -9.43
N ILE A 229 23.83 -12.25 -8.49
CA ILE A 229 25.04 -11.87 -7.75
C ILE A 229 24.77 -12.13 -6.28
N LYS A 230 25.69 -12.85 -5.61
CA LYS A 230 25.58 -13.22 -4.19
C LYS A 230 24.21 -13.84 -3.83
N GLY A 231 23.72 -14.74 -4.70
CA GLY A 231 22.44 -15.44 -4.52
C GLY A 231 21.18 -14.58 -4.73
N LYS A 232 21.30 -13.35 -5.23
CA LYS A 232 20.16 -12.48 -5.56
C LYS A 232 20.05 -12.29 -7.07
N LYS A 233 18.97 -12.80 -7.68
CA LYS A 233 18.65 -12.62 -9.11
C LYS A 233 17.98 -11.26 -9.34
N ARG A 234 18.77 -10.18 -9.37
CA ARG A 234 18.27 -8.79 -9.37
C ARG A 234 19.15 -7.79 -10.15
N TYR A 235 20.09 -8.27 -10.95
CA TYR A 235 21.11 -7.44 -11.58
C TYR A 235 21.04 -7.53 -13.09
N PHE A 236 21.49 -6.46 -13.74
CA PHE A 236 21.89 -6.49 -15.14
C PHE A 236 23.39 -6.14 -15.21
N SER A 237 24.02 -6.42 -16.34
CA SER A 237 25.37 -5.92 -16.63
C SER A 237 25.36 -4.39 -16.71
N GLU A 238 26.53 -3.77 -16.57
CA GLU A 238 26.67 -2.31 -16.67
C GLU A 238 26.15 -1.76 -18.01
N LYS A 239 26.41 -2.48 -19.11
CA LYS A 239 25.92 -2.12 -20.45
C LYS A 239 24.39 -2.16 -20.53
N GLU A 240 23.78 -3.20 -19.98
CA GLU A 240 22.31 -3.32 -19.91
C GLU A 240 21.72 -2.24 -19.00
N ASP A 241 22.37 -1.93 -17.87
CA ASP A 241 21.94 -0.85 -16.97
C ASP A 241 22.04 0.55 -17.60
N LEU A 242 23.06 0.78 -18.43
CA LEU A 242 23.18 2.01 -19.22
C LEU A 242 22.04 2.11 -20.24
N ASN A 243 21.68 1.02 -20.90
CA ASN A 243 20.56 0.98 -21.84
C ASN A 243 19.22 1.24 -21.15
N LEU A 244 19.02 0.73 -19.92
CA LEU A 244 17.85 1.07 -19.10
C LEU A 244 17.79 2.56 -18.79
N THR A 245 18.92 3.18 -18.44
CA THR A 245 18.98 4.61 -18.17
C THR A 245 18.67 5.43 -19.43
N LYS A 246 19.19 5.04 -20.60
CA LYS A 246 18.85 5.66 -21.89
C LYS A 246 17.36 5.54 -22.21
N TYR A 247 16.76 4.38 -21.94
CA TYR A 247 15.32 4.19 -22.11
C TYR A 247 14.52 5.12 -21.20
N LEU A 248 14.86 5.17 -19.90
CA LEU A 248 14.21 6.08 -18.95
C LEU A 248 14.37 7.56 -19.33
N ASN A 249 15.44 7.93 -20.03
CA ASN A 249 15.62 9.30 -20.53
C ASN A 249 14.58 9.69 -21.60
N SER A 250 13.96 8.70 -22.23
CA SER A 250 12.85 8.88 -23.16
C SER A 250 11.49 8.71 -22.48
N CYS A 251 11.46 8.60 -21.15
CA CYS A 251 10.24 8.55 -20.37
C CYS A 251 9.85 9.92 -19.79
N SER A 252 8.56 10.07 -19.52
CA SER A 252 8.02 11.11 -18.66
C SER A 252 7.42 10.48 -17.39
N ILE A 253 7.31 11.29 -16.35
CA ILE A 253 6.66 10.92 -15.10
C ILE A 253 5.62 11.96 -14.73
N LYS A 254 4.52 11.47 -14.19
CA LYS A 254 3.45 12.26 -13.58
C LYS A 254 3.20 11.72 -12.18
N THR A 255 3.07 12.60 -11.19
CA THR A 255 2.84 12.21 -9.80
C THR A 255 1.65 12.94 -9.21
N MET A 256 0.93 12.29 -8.30
CA MET A 256 -0.12 12.92 -7.50
C MET A 256 0.03 12.51 -6.03
N PRO A 257 0.19 13.48 -5.11
CA PRO A 257 0.12 13.20 -3.67
C PRO A 257 -1.27 12.70 -3.28
N ILE A 258 -1.31 11.68 -2.43
CA ILE A 258 -2.55 11.06 -1.95
C ILE A 258 -2.41 10.72 -0.47
N SER A 259 -3.31 11.30 0.32
CA SER A 259 -3.47 11.06 1.76
C SER A 259 -4.56 10.05 2.06
N PHE A 260 -5.39 9.65 1.09
CA PHE A 260 -6.45 8.65 1.26
C PHE A 260 -6.82 7.96 -0.06
N GLY A 261 -6.81 6.63 -0.10
CA GLY A 261 -7.31 5.84 -1.23
C GLY A 261 -6.28 5.54 -2.32
N ARG A 262 -4.98 5.48 -1.98
CA ARG A 262 -3.92 5.41 -3.01
C ARG A 262 -3.85 4.06 -3.71
N PHE A 263 -4.03 2.97 -2.96
CA PHE A 263 -4.08 1.62 -3.54
C PHE A 263 -5.24 1.50 -4.50
N GLU A 264 -6.41 1.98 -4.09
CA GLU A 264 -7.63 1.78 -4.87
C GLU A 264 -7.64 2.65 -6.13
N LEU A 265 -7.05 3.86 -6.08
CA LEU A 265 -6.87 4.66 -7.29
C LEU A 265 -5.81 4.04 -8.22
N GLU A 266 -4.69 3.54 -7.70
CA GLU A 266 -3.68 2.82 -8.49
C GLU A 266 -4.31 1.61 -9.22
N GLU A 267 -4.98 0.72 -8.47
CA GLU A 267 -5.65 -0.47 -9.00
C GLU A 267 -6.68 -0.10 -10.09
N TYR A 268 -7.48 0.95 -9.85
CA TYR A 268 -8.45 1.44 -10.81
C TYR A 268 -7.79 1.94 -12.11
N LEU A 269 -6.72 2.74 -12.00
CA LEU A 269 -6.01 3.27 -13.16
C LEU A 269 -5.28 2.17 -13.93
N ILE A 270 -4.69 1.19 -13.24
CA ILE A 270 -4.05 0.02 -13.88
C ILE A 270 -5.07 -0.75 -14.71
N ARG A 271 -6.22 -1.12 -14.12
CA ARG A 271 -7.28 -1.86 -14.84
C ARG A 271 -7.81 -1.11 -16.05
N LYS A 272 -7.96 0.21 -15.92
CA LYS A 272 -8.49 1.08 -16.98
C LYS A 272 -7.51 1.27 -18.13
N HIS A 273 -6.24 1.50 -17.82
CA HIS A 273 -5.24 1.92 -18.81
C HIS A 273 -4.29 0.81 -19.26
N LYS A 274 -4.31 -0.34 -18.57
CA LYS A 274 -3.53 -1.55 -18.88
C LYS A 274 -2.06 -1.25 -19.24
N PRO A 275 -1.28 -0.60 -18.35
CA PRO A 275 0.11 -0.26 -18.61
C PRO A 275 0.93 -1.52 -18.90
N VAL A 276 1.94 -1.39 -19.78
CA VAL A 276 2.73 -2.52 -20.32
C VAL A 276 3.33 -3.40 -19.22
N LEU A 277 3.77 -2.80 -18.11
CA LEU A 277 4.49 -3.49 -17.03
C LEU A 277 3.61 -3.88 -15.81
N ASN A 278 2.33 -3.48 -15.72
CA ASN A 278 1.44 -3.80 -14.59
C ASN A 278 0.66 -5.13 -14.76
N ARG A 279 1.32 -6.18 -15.27
CA ARG A 279 0.68 -7.42 -15.78
C ARG A 279 -0.11 -8.24 -14.76
N LYS A 280 0.19 -8.17 -13.46
CA LYS A 280 -0.46 -9.01 -12.43
C LYS A 280 -1.87 -8.55 -12.06
N GLU A 281 -2.27 -7.34 -12.42
CA GLU A 281 -3.60 -6.78 -12.12
C GLU A 281 -4.42 -6.49 -13.40
N ASN A 282 -3.88 -6.86 -14.55
CA ASN A 282 -4.56 -6.78 -15.86
C ASN A 282 -5.42 -8.03 -16.16
N ALA A 283 -5.41 -9.02 -15.28
CA ALA A 283 -6.17 -10.27 -15.36
C ALA A 283 -7.31 -10.27 -14.33
#